data_AF-F2RCH5-F1
#
_entry.id   AF-F2RCH5-F1
#
_cell.length_a   1.000
_cell.length_b   1.000
_cell.length_c   1.000
_cell.angle_alpha   90.00
_cell.angle_beta   90.00
_cell.angle_gamma   90.00
#
_symmetry.space_group_name_H-M   'P 1'
#
loop_
_entity.id
_entity.type
_entity.pdbx_description
1 polymer ?
#
loop_
_entity_poly.entity_id
_entity_poly.type
_entity_poly.pdbx_seq_one_letter_code
_entity_poly.pdbx_strand_id
1 'polypeptide(L)'
;ASTRPRRSPRATGAVLDADQAAGPDADHAAFLDALAARLAVGAAAVVSVLDPGCVVLGGETGHHGGAALAARVDAVLASLSPLRTEVRPSTLGDAAVLRGALLLARDAAQDALFGPPATGV
;
A
#
# COMPACT_ATOMS: atom_id res chain seq x y z
N ALA A 1 -8.34 41.77 -16.14
CA ALA A 1 -8.67 40.67 -17.08
C ALA A 1 -7.54 39.65 -17.06
N SER A 2 -7.84 38.42 -16.59
CA SER A 2 -7.15 37.14 -16.86
C SER A 2 -7.26 36.24 -15.62
N THR A 3 -8.40 35.56 -15.48
CA THR A 3 -8.58 34.47 -14.52
C THR A 3 -8.33 33.18 -15.30
N ARG A 4 -7.12 32.62 -15.21
CA ARG A 4 -6.86 31.27 -15.74
C ARG A 4 -7.55 30.25 -14.84
N PRO A 5 -8.33 29.29 -15.37
CA PRO A 5 -8.82 28.19 -14.56
C PRO A 5 -7.64 27.32 -14.12
N ARG A 6 -7.47 27.19 -12.80
CA ARG A 6 -6.53 26.22 -12.20
C ARG A 6 -6.98 24.83 -12.61
N ARG A 7 -6.17 24.12 -13.40
CA ARG A 7 -6.35 22.68 -13.61
C ARG A 7 -6.02 22.00 -12.28
N SER A 8 -7.03 21.43 -11.65
CA SER A 8 -6.84 20.48 -10.56
C SER A 8 -6.09 19.25 -11.09
N PRO A 9 -5.17 18.64 -10.32
CA PRO A 9 -4.75 17.29 -10.60
C PRO A 9 -6.01 16.41 -10.50
N ARG A 10 -6.43 15.85 -11.63
CA ARG A 10 -7.51 14.86 -11.65
C ARG A 10 -7.06 13.70 -10.77
N ALA A 11 -7.77 13.48 -9.67
CA ALA A 11 -7.62 12.32 -8.83
C ALA A 11 -7.86 11.06 -9.68
N THR A 12 -6.85 10.21 -9.79
CA THR A 12 -6.97 8.85 -10.33
C THR A 12 -7.56 7.90 -9.28
N GLY A 13 -8.61 8.34 -8.57
CA GLY A 13 -9.18 7.66 -7.40
C GLY A 13 -10.71 7.64 -7.38
N ALA A 14 -11.37 7.93 -8.51
CA ALA A 14 -12.83 7.97 -8.58
C ALA A 14 -13.37 6.67 -9.23
N VAL A 15 -13.28 5.55 -8.52
CA VAL A 15 -14.11 4.34 -8.72
C VAL A 15 -14.10 3.48 -7.45
N LEU A 16 -14.36 4.08 -6.27
CA LEU A 16 -14.53 3.32 -5.03
C LEU A 16 -15.60 3.95 -4.14
N ASP A 17 -16.77 4.23 -4.73
CA ASP A 17 -18.03 4.34 -3.97
C ASP A 17 -19.01 3.39 -4.66
N ALA A 18 -18.87 2.09 -4.36
CA ALA A 18 -19.84 1.08 -4.75
C ALA A 18 -20.61 0.66 -3.49
N ASP A 19 -21.91 0.94 -3.56
CA ASP A 19 -23.02 0.59 -2.69
C ASP A 19 -22.83 -0.73 -1.93
N GLN A 20 -22.83 -0.69 -0.59
CA GLN A 20 -22.64 -1.85 0.29
C GLN A 20 -23.87 -2.80 0.37
N ALA A 21 -24.85 -2.68 -0.52
CA ALA A 21 -26.12 -3.40 -0.43
C ALA A 21 -26.32 -4.53 -1.46
N ALA A 22 -25.41 -4.73 -2.41
CA ALA A 22 -25.47 -5.83 -3.38
C ALA A 22 -24.29 -6.79 -3.17
N GLY A 23 -24.53 -8.11 -3.29
CA GLY A 23 -23.45 -9.11 -3.28
C GLY A 23 -22.33 -8.76 -4.27
N PRO A 24 -21.11 -9.31 -4.12
CA PRO A 24 -19.96 -8.84 -4.87
C PRO A 24 -20.25 -8.88 -6.37
N ASP A 25 -20.31 -7.70 -6.98
CA ASP A 25 -20.48 -7.52 -8.40
C ASP A 25 -19.42 -8.36 -9.12
N ALA A 26 -19.83 -9.20 -10.06
CA ALA A 26 -18.94 -10.16 -10.72
C ALA A 26 -17.77 -9.43 -11.40
N ASP A 27 -18.03 -8.23 -11.92
CA ASP A 27 -17.02 -7.35 -12.52
C ASP A 27 -16.02 -6.85 -11.48
N HIS A 28 -16.47 -6.53 -10.26
CA HIS A 28 -15.60 -6.12 -9.17
C HIS A 28 -14.70 -7.28 -8.71
N ALA A 29 -15.26 -8.49 -8.58
CA ALA A 29 -14.48 -9.68 -8.24
C ALA A 29 -13.42 -9.98 -9.30
N ALA A 30 -13.78 -9.93 -10.58
CA ALA A 30 -12.84 -10.15 -11.69
C ALA A 30 -11.73 -9.09 -11.73
N PHE A 31 -12.06 -7.83 -11.43
CA PHE A 31 -11.06 -6.78 -11.28
C PHE A 31 -10.07 -7.08 -10.16
N LEU A 32 -10.54 -7.48 -8.98
CA LEU A 32 -9.67 -7.81 -7.84
C LEU A 32 -8.76 -9.01 -8.15
N ASP A 33 -9.25 -10.03 -8.87
CA ASP A 33 -8.42 -11.15 -9.31
C ASP A 33 -7.31 -10.71 -10.27
N ALA A 34 -7.66 -9.88 -11.25
CA ALA A 34 -6.71 -9.35 -12.22
C ALA A 34 -5.63 -8.49 -11.52
N LEU A 35 -6.03 -7.66 -10.56
CA LEU A 35 -5.12 -6.85 -9.78
C LEU A 35 -4.22 -7.72 -8.89
N ALA A 36 -4.79 -8.70 -8.19
CA ALA A 36 -4.06 -9.60 -7.31
C ALA A 36 -2.97 -10.38 -8.05
N ALA A 37 -3.26 -10.86 -9.26
CA ALA A 37 -2.28 -11.56 -10.09
C ALA A 37 -1.04 -10.69 -10.39
N ARG A 38 -1.23 -9.40 -10.66
CA ARG A 38 -0.12 -8.47 -10.94
C ARG A 38 0.68 -8.13 -9.68
N LEU A 39 -0.01 -7.90 -8.57
CA LEU A 39 0.64 -7.62 -7.28
C LEU A 39 1.46 -8.82 -6.79
N ALA A 40 0.94 -10.04 -6.94
CA ALA A 40 1.61 -11.26 -6.52
C ALA A 40 2.94 -11.50 -7.25
N VAL A 41 3.04 -11.15 -8.54
CA VAL A 41 4.31 -11.25 -9.29
C VAL A 41 5.37 -10.32 -8.70
N GLY A 42 5.00 -9.07 -8.41
CA GLY A 42 5.91 -8.11 -7.76
C GLY A 42 6.31 -8.56 -6.35
N ALA A 43 5.34 -9.05 -5.57
CA ALA A 43 5.59 -9.59 -4.24
C ALA A 43 6.52 -10.81 -4.28
N ALA A 44 6.34 -11.74 -5.22
CA ALA A 44 7.20 -12.92 -5.38
C ALA A 44 8.66 -12.54 -5.66
N ALA A 45 8.90 -11.49 -6.45
CA ALA A 45 10.25 -10.98 -6.68
C ALA A 45 10.91 -10.49 -5.39
N VAL A 46 10.19 -9.79 -4.52
CA VAL A 46 10.72 -9.33 -3.23
C VAL A 46 10.89 -10.49 -2.25
N VAL A 47 9.87 -11.34 -2.14
CA VAL A 47 9.85 -12.50 -1.23
C VAL A 47 10.98 -13.48 -1.53
N SER A 48 11.26 -13.75 -2.80
CA SER A 48 12.33 -14.66 -3.21
C SER A 48 13.74 -14.19 -2.81
N VAL A 49 13.93 -12.89 -2.57
CA VAL A 49 15.22 -12.32 -2.18
C VAL A 49 15.30 -12.08 -0.68
N LEU A 50 14.27 -11.47 -0.09
CA LEU A 50 14.31 -10.98 1.29
C LEU A 50 13.71 -11.95 2.33
N ASP A 51 12.84 -12.87 1.92
CA ASP A 51 12.02 -13.73 2.79
C ASP A 51 11.41 -12.99 4.00
N PRO A 52 10.58 -11.95 3.78
CA PRO A 52 10.17 -11.04 4.84
C PRO A 52 9.15 -11.62 5.83
N GLY A 53 8.63 -12.83 5.60
CA GLY A 53 7.55 -13.45 6.39
C GLY A 53 6.18 -12.77 6.29
N CYS A 54 6.12 -11.47 5.99
CA CYS A 54 4.90 -10.70 5.77
C CYS A 54 5.10 -9.58 4.73
N VAL A 55 4.11 -9.38 3.87
CA VAL A 55 3.98 -8.25 2.94
C VAL A 55 2.73 -7.45 3.31
N VAL A 56 2.88 -6.12 3.43
CA VAL A 56 1.76 -5.22 3.71
C VAL A 56 1.40 -4.43 2.47
N LEU A 57 0.15 -4.51 2.03
CA LEU A 57 -0.40 -3.72 0.93
C LEU A 57 -0.71 -2.31 1.44
N GLY A 58 0.14 -1.36 1.07
CA GLY A 58 0.01 0.05 1.42
C GLY A 58 -0.78 0.87 0.40
N GLY A 59 -0.94 2.16 0.71
CA GLY A 59 -1.64 3.13 -0.12
C GLY A 59 -3.14 2.86 -0.25
N GLU A 60 -3.79 3.69 -1.07
CA GLU A 60 -5.24 3.61 -1.34
C GLU A 60 -5.63 2.20 -1.83
N THR A 61 -4.82 1.59 -2.69
CA THR A 61 -5.07 0.23 -3.21
C THR A 61 -5.14 -0.82 -2.10
N GLY A 62 -4.18 -0.80 -1.16
CA GLY A 62 -4.16 -1.75 -0.05
C GLY A 62 -5.24 -1.45 1.00
N HIS A 63 -5.52 -0.17 1.25
CA HIS A 63 -6.53 0.26 2.21
C HIS A 63 -7.94 -0.08 1.72
N HIS A 64 -8.31 0.33 0.51
CA HIS A 64 -9.63 0.09 -0.06
C HIS A 64 -9.82 -1.33 -0.58
N GLY A 65 -8.77 -1.95 -1.11
CA GLY A 65 -8.82 -3.37 -1.47
C GLY A 65 -8.97 -4.29 -0.26
N GLY A 66 -8.47 -3.82 0.90
CA GLY A 66 -8.70 -4.43 2.21
C GLY A 66 -8.36 -5.92 2.27
N ALA A 67 -9.08 -6.64 3.14
CA ALA A 67 -8.87 -8.07 3.36
C ALA A 67 -9.17 -8.91 2.10
N ALA A 68 -10.13 -8.47 1.28
CA ALA A 68 -10.53 -9.20 0.07
C ALA A 68 -9.40 -9.23 -0.97
N LEU A 69 -8.75 -8.08 -1.22
CA LEU A 69 -7.59 -8.02 -2.11
C LEU A 69 -6.40 -8.77 -1.50
N ALA A 70 -6.12 -8.58 -0.21
CA ALA A 70 -5.00 -9.24 0.47
C ALA A 70 -5.09 -10.77 0.38
N ALA A 71 -6.27 -11.35 0.64
CA ALA A 71 -6.48 -12.80 0.54
C ALA A 71 -6.27 -13.33 -0.88
N ARG A 72 -6.68 -12.59 -1.91
CA ARG A 72 -6.45 -12.97 -3.31
C ARG A 72 -4.97 -12.91 -3.68
N VAL A 73 -4.26 -11.87 -3.23
CA VAL A 73 -2.81 -11.74 -3.45
C VAL A 73 -2.05 -12.87 -2.75
N ASP A 74 -2.42 -13.19 -1.50
CA ASP A 74 -1.85 -14.30 -0.72
C ASP A 74 -2.00 -15.64 -1.45
N ALA A 75 -3.20 -15.94 -1.94
CA ALA A 75 -3.49 -17.15 -2.69
C ALA A 75 -2.65 -17.26 -3.98
N VAL A 76 -2.54 -16.18 -4.76
CA VAL A 76 -1.72 -16.20 -5.97
C VAL A 76 -0.24 -16.30 -5.61
N LEU A 77 0.24 -15.57 -4.61
CA LEU A 77 1.64 -15.58 -4.18
C LEU A 77 2.08 -16.98 -3.73
N ALA A 78 1.22 -17.70 -2.99
CA ALA A 78 1.46 -19.08 -2.58
C ALA A 78 1.60 -20.07 -3.75
N SER A 79 1.08 -19.72 -4.94
CA SER A 79 1.29 -20.52 -6.16
C SER A 79 2.60 -20.20 -6.89
N LEU A 80 3.18 -19.03 -6.64
CA LEU A 80 4.39 -18.53 -7.31
C LEU A 80 5.68 -18.80 -6.53
N SER A 81 5.59 -18.98 -5.21
CA SER A 81 6.75 -19.14 -4.33
C SER A 81 6.51 -20.21 -3.26
N PRO A 82 7.50 -21.06 -2.93
CA PRO A 82 7.40 -21.98 -1.80
C PRO A 82 7.55 -21.29 -0.44
N LEU A 83 8.02 -20.03 -0.40
CA LEU A 83 8.23 -19.29 0.84
C LEU A 83 6.88 -18.88 1.45
N ARG A 84 6.72 -19.13 2.75
CA ARG A 84 5.51 -18.76 3.49
C ARG A 84 5.59 -17.29 3.86
N THR A 85 4.95 -16.45 3.06
CA THR A 85 4.81 -15.02 3.33
C THR A 85 3.34 -14.66 3.43
N GLU A 86 2.93 -14.10 4.56
CA GLU A 86 1.56 -13.60 4.77
C GLU A 86 1.35 -12.28 4.03
N VAL A 87 0.18 -12.06 3.42
CA VAL A 87 -0.20 -10.77 2.84
C VAL A 87 -1.29 -10.08 3.67
N ARG A 88 -1.03 -8.85 4.11
CA ARG A 88 -1.96 -8.06 4.94
C ARG A 88 -2.29 -6.70 4.30
N PRO A 89 -3.53 -6.20 4.42
CA PRO A 89 -3.81 -4.81 4.05
C PRO A 89 -3.31 -3.85 5.14
N SER A 90 -2.89 -2.65 4.76
CA SER A 90 -2.56 -1.59 5.71
C SER A 90 -3.81 -1.08 6.44
N THR A 91 -3.69 -0.89 7.76
CA THR A 91 -4.74 -0.31 8.62
C THR A 91 -4.53 1.17 8.92
N LEU A 92 -3.44 1.77 8.42
CA LEU A 92 -3.07 3.16 8.71
C LEU A 92 -3.82 4.18 7.84
N GLY A 93 -4.53 3.74 6.79
CA GLY A 93 -5.26 4.59 5.85
C GLY A 93 -4.37 5.52 5.03
N ASP A 94 -4.98 6.51 4.40
CA ASP A 94 -4.32 7.37 3.40
C ASP A 94 -3.27 8.31 4.00
N ALA A 95 -3.39 8.59 5.30
CA ALA A 95 -2.43 9.40 6.05
C ALA A 95 -1.17 8.63 6.49
N ALA A 96 -1.04 7.34 6.16
CA ALA A 96 0.07 6.48 6.59
C ALA A 96 1.44 7.10 6.31
N VAL A 97 1.63 7.64 5.09
CA VAL A 97 2.90 8.25 4.67
C VAL A 97 3.19 9.53 5.47
N LEU A 98 2.21 10.40 5.63
CA LEU A 98 2.35 11.63 6.42
C LEU A 98 2.72 11.30 7.88
N ARG A 99 2.05 10.30 8.46
CA ARG A 99 2.33 9.86 9.84
C ARG A 99 3.75 9.34 9.99
N GLY A 100 4.22 8.51 9.05
CA GLY A 100 5.60 8.04 9.03
C GLY A 100 6.61 9.18 8.87
N ALA A 101 6.33 10.14 7.98
CA ALA A 101 7.18 11.30 7.77
C ALA A 101 7.28 12.18 9.02
N LEU A 102 6.19 12.39 9.75
CA LEU A 102 6.20 13.13 11.01
C LEU A 102 7.03 12.42 12.09
N LEU A 103 6.95 11.09 12.18
CA LEU A 103 7.77 10.31 13.11
C LEU A 103 9.26 10.43 12.77
N LEU A 104 9.61 10.32 11.49
CA LEU A 104 11.00 10.47 11.02
C LEU A 104 11.51 11.91 11.24
N ALA A 105 10.70 12.92 10.94
CA ALA A 105 11.08 14.32 11.17
C ALA A 105 11.31 14.61 12.66
N ARG A 106 10.49 14.03 13.53
CA ARG A 106 10.68 14.12 14.98
C ARG A 106 11.97 13.42 15.42
N ASP A 107 12.24 12.20 14.95
CA ASP A 107 13.51 11.50 15.27
C ASP A 107 14.72 12.33 14.83
N ALA A 108 14.70 12.82 13.59
CA ALA A 108 15.78 13.67 13.07
C ALA A 108 15.97 14.96 13.89
N ALA A 109 14.89 15.61 14.32
CA ALA A 109 14.97 16.80 15.17
C ALA A 109 15.52 16.47 16.57
N GLN A 110 15.17 15.31 17.13
CA GLN A 110 15.70 14.86 18.41
C GLN A 110 17.19 14.53 18.33
N ASP A 111 17.61 13.81 17.29
CA ASP A 111 19.03 13.49 17.05
C ASP A 111 19.86 14.75 16.80
N ALA A 112 19.32 15.76 16.10
CA ALA A 112 20.03 17.01 15.85
C ALA A 112 20.25 17.85 17.11
N LEU A 113 19.31 17.82 18.06
CA LEU A 113 19.38 18.62 19.29
C LEU A 113 20.05 17.89 20.45
N PHE A 114 19.91 16.57 20.50
CA PHE A 114 20.27 15.75 21.66
C PHE A 114 21.12 14.52 21.33
N GLY A 115 21.40 14.27 20.04
CA GLY A 115 22.25 13.17 19.62
C GLY A 115 23.70 13.34 20.07
N PRO A 116 24.48 12.26 20.09
CA PRO A 116 25.91 12.33 20.41
C PRO A 116 26.61 13.29 19.43
N PRO A 117 27.65 14.02 19.89
CA PRO A 117 28.41 14.90 19.02
C PRO A 117 28.92 14.12 17.81
N ALA A 118 28.79 14.68 16.61
CA ALA A 118 29.23 14.04 15.38
C ALA A 118 30.71 13.67 15.52
N THR A 119 30.99 12.38 15.66
CA THR A 119 32.36 11.88 15.71
C THR A 119 32.90 12.00 14.29
N GLY A 120 33.59 13.11 14.00
CA GLY A 120 34.28 13.29 12.74
C GLY A 120 35.33 12.20 12.57
N VAL A 121 35.23 11.44 11.48
CA VAL A 121 36.32 10.62 10.94
C VAL A 121 37.14 11.49 10.01
#